data_AF-A0A4Q4WXF6-F1
#
_entry.id   AF-A0A4Q4WXF6-F1
#
_cell.length_a   1.000
_cell.length_b   1.000
_cell.length_c   1.000
_cell.angle_alpha   90.00
_cell.angle_beta   90.00
_cell.angle_gamma   90.00
#
_symmetry.space_group_name_H-M   'P 1'
#
loop_
_entity.id
_entity.type
_entity.pdbx_description
1 polymer ?
#
loop_
_entity_poly.entity_id
_entity_poly.type
_entity_poly.pdbx_seq_one_letter_code
_entity_poly.pdbx_strand_id
1 'polypeptide(L)'
;MCNGTYGFRPSVGLVPHGGVRDLTTPGTDGKYLELFARAGEPLIPSLKALGIMSMTGTDLRGFFDLNVRRQAAARNYIKLFRDNGIDAILMPPALHTAVPLDVWTTATYTGLWKYLDYPAIVIPVDTVCESDVVDDASNAKYGVEDARLYSLCTQITFIPTR
;
A
#
# COMPACT_ATOMS: atom_id res chain seq x y z
N MET A 1 -11.03 10.85 -12.87
CA MET A 1 -10.26 9.92 -11.99
C MET A 1 -9.28 9.08 -12.81
N CYS A 2 -8.05 8.78 -12.36
CA CYS A 2 -7.10 7.92 -13.10
C CYS A 2 -6.92 6.59 -12.36
N ASN A 3 -7.63 5.54 -12.81
CA ASN A 3 -7.62 4.23 -12.16
C ASN A 3 -6.52 3.33 -12.74
N GLY A 4 -5.39 3.25 -12.04
CA GLY A 4 -4.28 2.35 -12.35
C GLY A 4 -4.53 0.91 -11.87
N THR A 5 -4.20 -0.06 -12.72
CA THR A 5 -4.22 -1.51 -12.46
C THR A 5 -3.15 -1.94 -11.46
N TYR A 6 -3.52 -2.77 -10.48
CA TYR A 6 -2.56 -3.67 -9.81
C TYR A 6 -3.18 -5.05 -9.58
N GLY A 7 -2.38 -6.07 -9.92
CA GLY A 7 -2.79 -7.43 -10.19
C GLY A 7 -3.36 -8.22 -9.01
N PHE A 8 -4.07 -9.28 -9.39
CA PHE A 8 -4.54 -10.37 -8.56
C PHE A 8 -3.40 -10.85 -7.64
N ARG A 9 -3.52 -10.61 -6.33
CA ARG A 9 -2.73 -11.40 -5.36
C ARG A 9 -3.57 -12.65 -5.09
N PRO A 10 -3.20 -13.84 -5.59
CA PRO A 10 -3.82 -15.05 -5.12
C PRO A 10 -3.60 -15.10 -3.60
N SER A 11 -4.70 -15.21 -2.85
CA SER A 11 -4.71 -15.25 -1.40
C SER A 11 -3.85 -16.38 -0.84
N VAL A 12 -3.40 -16.19 0.40
CA VAL A 12 -2.85 -17.18 1.34
C VAL A 12 -3.21 -18.63 1.03
N GLY A 13 -2.18 -19.47 0.94
CA GLY A 13 -2.31 -20.94 0.90
C GLY A 13 -1.57 -21.65 -0.23
N LEU A 14 -1.00 -20.95 -1.22
CA LEU A 14 -0.32 -21.59 -2.36
C LEU A 14 1.21 -21.79 -2.19
N VAL A 15 1.71 -21.76 -0.95
CA VAL A 15 3.08 -22.25 -0.67
C VAL A 15 3.03 -23.00 0.67
N PRO A 16 3.25 -24.33 0.67
CA PRO A 16 3.57 -25.04 1.90
C PRO A 16 4.77 -24.36 2.55
N HIS A 17 4.64 -23.87 3.78
CA HIS A 17 5.73 -23.19 4.49
C HIS A 17 6.95 -24.11 4.78
N GLY A 18 6.86 -25.41 4.46
CA GLY A 18 8.00 -26.34 4.49
C GLY A 18 8.91 -26.17 3.27
N GLY A 19 9.74 -25.13 3.28
CA GLY A 19 10.76 -24.94 2.23
C GLY A 19 10.96 -23.50 1.76
N VAL A 20 10.29 -22.51 2.36
CA VAL A 20 10.61 -21.10 2.12
C VAL A 20 12.05 -20.87 2.59
N ARG A 21 12.96 -20.70 1.63
CA ARG A 21 14.29 -20.14 1.92
C ARG A 21 14.06 -18.71 2.38
N ASP A 22 14.57 -18.40 3.56
CA ASP A 22 14.63 -17.03 4.01
C ASP A 22 15.34 -16.21 2.92
N LEU A 23 14.72 -15.11 2.47
CA LEU A 23 15.34 -14.18 1.51
C LEU A 23 16.53 -13.44 2.13
N THR A 24 16.74 -13.62 3.44
CA THR A 24 17.96 -13.33 4.17
C THR A 24 18.93 -14.49 3.99
N THR A 25 20.02 -14.25 3.25
CA THR A 25 21.23 -15.06 3.40
C THR A 25 21.60 -15.14 4.89
N PRO A 26 21.97 -16.32 5.43
CA PRO A 26 22.40 -16.44 6.83
C PRO A 26 23.48 -15.40 7.16
N GLY A 27 23.20 -14.51 8.12
CA GLY A 27 24.11 -13.42 8.52
C GLY A 27 23.88 -12.06 7.82
N THR A 28 22.79 -11.90 7.07
CA THR A 28 22.37 -10.62 6.46
C THR A 28 21.21 -9.93 7.16
N ASP A 29 20.82 -10.44 8.33
CA ASP A 29 19.76 -9.91 9.18
C ASP A 29 20.02 -8.43 9.47
N GLY A 30 19.21 -7.54 8.89
CA GLY A 30 19.36 -6.08 9.03
C GLY A 30 20.44 -5.41 8.16
N LYS A 31 21.15 -6.15 7.28
CA LYS A 31 22.26 -5.62 6.47
C LYS A 31 21.89 -5.21 5.04
N TYR A 32 20.60 -5.15 4.71
CA TYR A 32 20.14 -4.76 3.36
C TYR A 32 20.64 -3.37 2.96
N LEU A 33 20.67 -2.43 3.90
CA LEU A 33 21.24 -1.09 3.67
C LEU A 33 22.74 -1.13 3.38
N GLU A 34 23.49 -2.01 4.07
CA GLU A 34 24.92 -2.21 3.82
C GLU A 34 25.17 -2.84 2.45
N LEU A 35 24.29 -3.77 2.02
CA LEU A 35 24.36 -4.38 0.69
C LEU A 35 24.10 -3.36 -0.42
N PHE A 36 23.09 -2.49 -0.27
CA PHE A 36 22.83 -1.40 -1.21
C PHE A 36 24.04 -0.44 -1.28
N ALA A 37 24.61 -0.08 -0.14
CA ALA A 37 25.81 0.76 -0.08
C ALA A 37 27.00 0.11 -0.79
N ARG A 38 27.20 -1.22 -0.65
CA ARG A 38 28.27 -1.96 -1.31
C ARG A 38 28.06 -2.11 -2.82
N ALA A 39 26.80 -2.27 -3.25
CA ALA A 39 26.44 -2.40 -4.66
C ALA A 39 26.44 -1.04 -5.41
N GLY A 40 26.43 0.08 -4.68
CA GLY A 40 26.34 1.42 -5.26
C GLY A 40 24.94 1.78 -5.78
N GLU A 41 23.91 1.02 -5.39
CA GLU A 41 22.54 1.27 -5.81
C GLU A 41 21.87 2.32 -4.90
N PRO A 42 21.34 3.41 -5.46
CA PRO A 42 20.66 4.43 -4.66
C PRO A 42 19.34 3.90 -4.10
N LEU A 43 19.01 4.31 -2.88
CA LEU A 43 17.71 4.00 -2.29
C LEU A 43 16.60 4.68 -3.10
N ILE A 44 15.58 3.91 -3.47
CA ILE A 44 14.41 4.41 -4.19
C ILE A 44 13.70 5.48 -3.33
N PRO A 45 13.53 6.72 -3.82
CA PRO A 45 12.94 7.82 -3.04
C PRO A 45 11.56 7.51 -2.48
N SER A 46 10.66 6.90 -3.27
CA SER A 46 9.34 6.45 -2.77
C SER A 46 9.43 5.42 -1.65
N LEU A 47 10.39 4.49 -1.69
CA LEU A 47 10.59 3.51 -0.61
C LEU A 47 11.07 4.17 0.68
N LYS A 48 11.97 5.17 0.56
CA LYS A 48 12.39 6.01 1.69
C LYS A 48 11.21 6.78 2.28
N ALA A 49 10.39 7.37 1.41
CA ALA A 49 9.26 8.21 1.81
C ALA A 49 8.11 7.40 2.44
N LEU A 50 7.94 6.12 2.07
CA LEU A 50 6.99 5.20 2.72
C LEU A 50 7.40 4.79 4.14
N GLY A 51 8.61 5.14 4.60
CA GLY A 51 9.08 4.85 5.97
C GLY A 51 9.32 3.36 6.25
N ILE A 52 9.27 2.49 5.24
CA ILE A 52 9.50 1.04 5.38
C ILE A 52 10.93 0.77 5.86
N MET A 53 11.90 1.58 5.41
CA MET A 53 13.30 1.47 5.79
C MET A 53 13.60 1.88 7.24
N SER A 54 12.71 2.65 7.87
CA SER A 54 12.83 3.07 9.27
C SER A 54 12.14 2.11 10.24
N MET A 55 11.48 1.05 9.74
CA MET A 55 10.86 0.06 10.61
C MET A 55 11.91 -0.80 11.29
N THR A 56 11.82 -0.90 12.61
CA THR A 56 12.67 -1.82 13.38
C THR A 56 12.31 -3.25 13.03
N GLY A 57 13.32 -4.04 12.66
CA GLY A 57 13.15 -5.48 12.48
C GLY A 57 12.68 -6.15 13.78
N THR A 58 12.04 -7.31 13.63
CA THR A 58 11.59 -8.15 14.75
C THR A 58 12.38 -9.44 14.80
N ASP A 59 12.49 -10.05 15.98
CA ASP A 59 12.97 -11.43 16.12
C ASP A 59 11.87 -12.45 15.78
N LEU A 60 12.23 -13.74 15.77
CA LEU A 60 11.29 -14.82 15.44
C LEU A 60 10.07 -14.86 16.38
N ARG A 61 10.27 -14.57 17.67
CA ARG A 61 9.17 -14.50 18.64
C ARG A 61 8.24 -13.34 18.33
N GLY A 62 8.77 -12.15 18.09
CA GLY A 62 7.97 -11.01 17.68
C GLY A 62 7.27 -11.22 16.33
N PHE A 63 7.85 -11.99 15.41
CA PHE A 63 7.15 -12.41 14.19
C PHE A 63 5.91 -13.27 14.49
N PHE A 64 6.01 -14.24 15.40
CA PHE A 64 4.84 -15.02 15.83
C PHE A 64 3.79 -14.14 16.52
N ASP A 65 4.21 -13.21 17.38
CA ASP A 65 3.29 -12.26 18.03
C ASP A 65 2.57 -11.37 17.01
N LEU A 66 3.27 -10.89 15.98
CA LEU A 66 2.68 -10.14 14.88
C LEU A 66 1.63 -10.97 14.13
N ASN A 67 1.89 -12.25 13.89
CA ASN A 67 0.91 -13.15 13.27
C ASN A 67 -0.33 -13.33 14.16
N VAL A 68 -0.17 -13.47 15.48
CA VAL A 68 -1.30 -13.54 16.42
C VAL A 68 -2.14 -12.27 16.37
N ARG A 69 -1.51 -11.09 16.35
CA ARG A 69 -2.20 -9.79 16.24
C ARG A 69 -2.94 -9.64 14.91
N ARG A 70 -2.31 -10.06 13.80
CA ARG A 70 -2.92 -10.08 12.48
C ARG A 70 -4.17 -10.96 12.45
N GLN A 71 -4.09 -12.17 13.00
CA GLN A 71 -5.24 -13.08 13.10
C GLN A 71 -6.37 -12.50 13.97
N ALA A 72 -6.04 -11.83 15.07
CA ALA A 72 -7.05 -11.16 15.89
C ALA A 72 -7.78 -10.05 15.13
N ALA A 73 -7.05 -9.22 14.36
CA ALA A 73 -7.66 -8.20 13.52
C ALA A 73 -8.55 -8.79 12.41
N ALA A 74 -8.08 -9.85 11.74
CA ALA A 74 -8.86 -10.55 10.71
C ALA A 74 -10.16 -11.14 11.28
N ARG A 75 -10.16 -11.67 12.51
CA ARG A 75 -11.40 -12.15 13.16
C ARG A 75 -12.41 -11.03 13.41
N ASN A 76 -11.95 -9.84 13.80
CA ASN A 76 -12.83 -8.70 14.02
C ASN A 76 -13.52 -8.26 12.72
N TYR A 77 -12.79 -8.27 11.60
CA TYR A 77 -13.37 -7.96 10.29
C TYR A 77 -14.31 -9.07 9.79
N ILE A 78 -14.00 -10.35 9.98
CA ILE A 78 -14.94 -11.45 9.66
C ILE A 78 -16.24 -11.28 10.45
N LYS A 79 -16.15 -10.93 11.74
CA LYS A 79 -17.32 -10.67 12.58
C LYS A 79 -18.13 -9.48 12.04
N LEU A 80 -17.47 -8.39 11.65
CA LEU A 80 -18.12 -7.25 11.01
C LEU A 80 -18.93 -7.67 9.77
N PHE A 81 -18.34 -8.48 8.88
CA PHE A 81 -19.02 -8.95 7.67
C PHE A 81 -20.23 -9.83 8.01
N ARG A 82 -20.04 -10.80 8.91
CA ARG A 82 -21.10 -11.75 9.30
C ARG A 82 -22.26 -11.06 10.00
N ASP A 83 -21.96 -10.25 11.01
CA ASP A 83 -22.98 -9.64 11.88
C ASP A 83 -23.83 -8.61 11.13
N ASN A 84 -23.30 -8.02 10.05
CA ASN A 84 -23.99 -7.03 9.22
C ASN A 84 -24.45 -7.58 7.86
N GLY A 85 -24.24 -8.86 7.56
CA GLY A 85 -24.60 -9.45 6.26
C GLY A 85 -23.93 -8.76 5.07
N ILE A 86 -22.65 -8.38 5.22
CA ILE A 86 -21.88 -7.71 4.16
C ILE A 86 -21.25 -8.79 3.28
N ASP A 87 -21.50 -8.73 1.97
CA ASP A 87 -20.86 -9.61 0.98
C ASP A 87 -19.56 -8.99 0.42
N ALA A 88 -19.51 -7.67 0.28
CA ALA A 88 -18.38 -6.94 -0.27
C ALA A 88 -18.33 -5.49 0.27
N ILE A 89 -17.13 -4.92 0.27
CA ILE A 89 -16.91 -3.49 0.56
C ILE A 89 -16.52 -2.79 -0.73
N LEU A 90 -17.28 -1.76 -1.10
CA LEU A 90 -16.94 -0.86 -2.19
C LEU A 90 -16.27 0.39 -1.61
N MET A 91 -15.04 0.68 -2.04
CA MET A 91 -14.30 1.84 -1.61
C MET A 91 -13.32 2.32 -2.68
N PRO A 92 -12.92 3.61 -2.66
CA PRO A 92 -11.89 4.08 -3.55
C PRO A 92 -10.55 3.39 -3.25
N PRO A 93 -9.75 3.04 -4.26
CA PRO A 93 -8.42 2.45 -4.06
C PRO A 93 -7.35 3.47 -3.67
N ALA A 94 -7.61 4.75 -3.96
CA ALA A 94 -6.78 5.91 -3.67
C ALA A 94 -7.67 7.16 -3.55
N LEU A 95 -7.20 8.16 -2.82
CA LEU A 95 -7.88 9.47 -2.70
C LEU A 95 -7.75 10.34 -3.96
N HIS A 96 -6.88 9.96 -4.88
CA HIS A 96 -6.42 10.84 -5.94
C HIS A 96 -6.12 10.08 -7.23
N THR A 97 -5.97 10.86 -8.30
CA THR A 97 -5.47 10.42 -9.61
C THR A 97 -3.99 10.04 -9.52
N ALA A 98 -3.43 9.48 -10.59
CA ALA A 98 -2.01 9.13 -10.61
C ALA A 98 -1.15 10.37 -10.33
N VAL A 99 -0.39 10.33 -9.23
CA VAL A 99 0.60 11.35 -8.89
C VAL A 99 1.82 11.23 -9.81
N PRO A 100 2.65 12.27 -9.92
CA PRO A 100 3.91 12.21 -10.64
C PRO A 100 4.80 11.02 -10.20
N LEU A 101 5.78 10.70 -11.05
CA LEU A 101 6.71 9.63 -10.78
C LEU A 101 7.44 9.84 -9.43
N ASP A 102 7.50 8.78 -8.62
CA ASP A 102 8.32 8.68 -7.40
C ASP A 102 7.96 9.66 -6.25
N VAL A 103 6.75 10.24 -6.27
CA VAL A 103 6.23 11.09 -5.17
C VAL A 103 5.16 10.41 -4.31
N TRP A 104 4.85 9.15 -4.58
CA TRP A 104 3.86 8.38 -3.81
C TRP A 104 4.37 8.06 -2.41
N THR A 105 3.65 8.50 -1.37
CA THR A 105 4.11 8.39 0.03
C THR A 105 3.17 7.66 0.97
N THR A 106 2.00 7.21 0.50
CA THR A 106 0.99 6.65 1.41
C THR A 106 0.24 5.51 0.77
N ALA A 107 0.32 4.31 1.34
CA ALA A 107 -0.36 3.12 0.84
C ALA A 107 -1.55 2.68 1.73
N THR A 108 -2.17 3.61 2.47
CA THR A 108 -3.16 3.29 3.52
C THR A 108 -4.42 2.62 2.98
N TYR A 109 -4.99 3.13 1.87
CA TYR A 109 -6.24 2.63 1.28
C TYR A 109 -6.18 1.16 0.87
N THR A 110 -5.02 0.70 0.39
CA THR A 110 -4.81 -0.71 -0.01
C THR A 110 -4.07 -1.52 1.04
N GLY A 111 -3.36 -0.87 1.96
CA GLY A 111 -2.53 -1.50 2.99
C GLY A 111 -3.35 -2.32 3.99
N LEU A 112 -4.54 -1.84 4.36
CA LEU A 112 -5.45 -2.55 5.25
C LEU A 112 -5.84 -3.92 4.68
N TRP A 113 -6.22 -3.99 3.40
CA TRP A 113 -6.65 -5.23 2.75
C TRP A 113 -5.50 -6.20 2.55
N LYS A 114 -4.28 -5.70 2.33
CA LYS A 114 -3.05 -6.50 2.34
C LYS A 114 -2.74 -7.08 3.73
N TYR A 115 -2.94 -6.29 4.79
CA TYR A 115 -2.71 -6.71 6.17
C TYR A 115 -3.72 -7.79 6.62
N LEU A 116 -5.00 -7.59 6.30
CA LEU A 116 -6.05 -8.56 6.58
C LEU A 116 -5.97 -9.80 5.67
N ASP A 117 -5.30 -9.66 4.52
CA ASP A 117 -5.16 -10.68 3.48
C ASP A 117 -6.50 -11.13 2.92
N TYR A 118 -7.34 -10.12 2.68
CA TYR A 118 -8.64 -10.29 2.06
C TYR A 118 -8.50 -10.06 0.56
N PRO A 119 -9.27 -10.79 -0.26
CA PRO A 119 -9.29 -10.55 -1.69
C PRO A 119 -9.80 -9.12 -1.94
N ALA A 120 -9.06 -8.37 -2.76
CA ALA A 120 -9.41 -7.03 -3.18
C ALA A 120 -9.24 -6.90 -4.69
N ILE A 121 -10.18 -6.21 -5.34
CA ILE A 121 -10.16 -5.92 -6.76
C ILE A 121 -10.39 -4.42 -6.95
N VAL A 122 -9.68 -3.84 -7.93
CA VAL A 122 -9.90 -2.46 -8.38
C VAL A 122 -10.50 -2.52 -9.78
N ILE A 123 -11.67 -1.91 -9.95
CA ILE A 123 -12.37 -1.84 -11.23
C ILE A 123 -12.23 -0.40 -11.77
N PRO A 124 -11.64 -0.19 -12.96
CA PRO A 124 -11.64 1.12 -13.60
C PRO A 124 -13.08 1.55 -13.90
N VAL A 125 -13.46 2.74 -13.45
CA VAL A 125 -14.83 3.27 -13.65
C VAL A 125 -14.86 4.40 -14.67
N ASP A 126 -13.80 5.22 -14.73
CA ASP A 126 -13.74 6.38 -15.63
C ASP A 126 -12.30 6.93 -15.75
N THR A 127 -12.13 7.92 -16.63
CA THR A 127 -10.94 8.77 -16.82
C THR A 127 -11.15 10.18 -16.27
N VAL A 128 -10.09 10.99 -16.11
CA VAL A 128 -10.24 12.40 -15.71
C VAL A 128 -10.72 13.22 -16.91
N CYS A 129 -11.76 14.03 -16.73
CA CYS A 129 -12.30 14.92 -17.76
C CYS A 129 -12.20 16.40 -17.36
N GLU A 130 -12.36 17.31 -18.32
CA GLU A 130 -12.32 18.76 -18.06
C GLU A 130 -13.43 19.25 -17.11
N SER A 131 -14.53 18.50 -17.00
CA SER A 131 -15.61 18.77 -16.06
C SER A 131 -15.28 18.35 -14.61
N ASP A 132 -14.22 17.59 -14.39
CA ASP A 132 -13.83 17.14 -13.05
C ASP A 132 -13.27 18.31 -12.24
N VAL A 133 -13.69 18.38 -10.98
CA VAL A 133 -13.25 19.43 -10.06
C VAL A 133 -11.83 19.12 -9.58
N VAL A 134 -10.93 20.09 -9.73
CA VAL A 134 -9.58 20.02 -9.18
C VAL A 134 -9.66 20.11 -7.66
N ASP A 135 -8.93 19.23 -6.97
CA ASP A 135 -8.82 19.25 -5.52
C ASP A 135 -8.15 20.56 -5.05
N ASP A 136 -8.85 21.33 -4.20
CA ASP A 136 -8.30 22.53 -3.57
C ASP A 136 -7.48 22.15 -2.32
N ALA A 137 -6.25 22.65 -2.23
CA ALA A 137 -5.40 22.48 -1.05
C ALA A 137 -6.04 23.01 0.25
N SER A 138 -6.99 23.95 0.17
CA SER A 138 -7.77 24.40 1.32
C SER A 138 -8.68 23.32 1.90
N ASN A 139 -8.99 22.27 1.13
CA ASN A 139 -9.83 21.16 1.59
C ASN A 139 -9.06 20.12 2.40
N ALA A 140 -7.73 20.26 2.51
CA ALA A 140 -6.92 19.39 3.36
C ALA A 140 -7.31 19.54 4.84
N LYS A 141 -7.72 18.43 5.45
CA LYS A 141 -8.23 18.37 6.83
C LYS A 141 -7.31 17.59 7.77
N TYR A 142 -6.41 16.77 7.22
CA TYR A 142 -5.69 15.75 7.99
C TYR A 142 -4.20 16.04 8.17
N GLY A 143 -3.81 17.33 8.14
CA GLY A 143 -2.48 17.80 8.49
C GLY A 143 -1.58 18.08 7.27
N VAL A 144 -0.27 18.20 7.52
CA VAL A 144 0.70 18.67 6.52
C VAL A 144 0.84 17.70 5.34
N GLU A 145 0.84 16.39 5.60
CA GLU A 145 0.94 15.37 4.54
C GLU A 145 -0.32 15.32 3.66
N ASP A 146 -1.48 15.60 4.25
CA ASP A 146 -2.74 15.74 3.52
C ASP A 146 -2.64 16.93 2.56
N ALA A 147 -2.29 18.12 3.06
CA ALA A 147 -2.12 19.31 2.23
C ALA A 147 -1.08 19.11 1.10
N ARG A 148 0.02 18.40 1.40
CA ARG A 148 1.04 18.03 0.41
C ARG A 148 0.45 17.16 -0.69
N LEU A 149 -0.35 16.16 -0.34
CA LEU A 149 -1.01 15.28 -1.30
C LEU A 149 -1.99 16.06 -2.20
N TYR A 150 -2.82 16.92 -1.62
CA TYR A 150 -3.73 17.79 -2.39
C TYR A 150 -2.97 18.64 -3.40
N SER A 151 -1.82 19.22 -3.00
CA SER A 151 -1.01 20.01 -3.94
C SER A 151 -0.49 19.21 -5.14
N LEU A 152 -0.23 17.91 -5.00
CA LEU A 152 0.25 17.04 -6.08
C LEU A 152 -0.85 16.67 -7.09
N CYS A 153 -2.11 16.73 -6.66
CA CYS A 153 -3.27 16.32 -7.46
C CYS A 153 -3.83 17.45 -8.34
N THR A 154 -3.22 18.65 -8.26
CA THR A 154 -3.65 19.85 -9.00
C THR A 154 -3.26 19.86 -10.48
N GLN A 155 -2.26 19.07 -10.88
CA GLN A 155 -1.84 18.98 -12.27
C GLN A 155 -2.67 17.91 -12.99
N ILE A 156 -3.83 18.29 -13.51
CA ILE A 156 -4.52 17.50 -14.55
C ILE A 156 -3.62 17.51 -15.79
N THR A 157 -2.61 16.65 -15.80
CA THR A 157 -1.89 16.33 -17.02
C THR A 157 -2.73 15.26 -17.69
N PHE A 158 -3.50 15.68 -18.70
CA PHE A 158 -4.20 14.77 -19.59
C PHE A 158 -3.12 13.90 -20.25
N ILE A 159 -2.90 12.68 -19.76
CA ILE A 159 -2.04 11.72 -20.42
C ILE A 159 -2.87 11.22 -21.61
N PRO A 160 -2.56 11.58 -22.85
CA PRO A 160 -3.37 11.18 -23.99
C PRO A 160 -3.30 9.66 -24.07
N THR A 161 -4.45 8.99 -23.94
CA THR A 161 -4.55 7.59 -24.31
C THR A 161 -4.25 7.48 -25.80
N ARG A 162 -3.23 6.70 -26.11
CA ARG A 162 -2.77 6.42 -27.46
C ARG A 162 -3.78 5.59 -28.24
#